data_AF-A0A948L2W5-F1
#
_entry.id   AF-A0A948L2W5-F1
#
_cell.length_a   1.000
_cell.length_b   1.000
_cell.length_c   1.000
_cell.angle_alpha   90.00
_cell.angle_beta   90.00
_cell.angle_gamma   90.00
#
_symmetry.space_group_name_H-M   'P 1'
#
loop_
_entity.id
_entity.type
_entity.pdbx_description
1 polymer ?
#
loop_
_entity_poly.entity_id
_entity_poly.type
_entity_poly.pdbx_seq_one_letter_code
_entity_poly.pdbx_strand_id
1 'polypeptide(L)' 'MTLFVAALLVFLDLHMVPAIPPLRAGLVGALVRRSYLVGYSLVSLLTLTWLFHATMRLDFVPLMTLAAA' A
#
# COMPACT_ATOMS: atom_id res chain seq x y z
N MET A 1 -6.67 -3.13 -15.15
CA MET A 1 -5.62 -3.99 -14.57
C MET A 1 -4.30 -3.28 -14.28
N THR A 2 -3.63 -2.66 -15.25
CA THR A 2 -2.31 -2.03 -15.03
C THR A 2 -2.27 -1.04 -13.87
N LEU A 3 -3.28 -0.16 -13.77
CA LEU A 3 -3.39 0.81 -12.67
C LEU A 3 -3.51 0.13 -11.29
N PHE A 4 -4.27 -0.97 -11.20
CA PHE A 4 -4.44 -1.72 -9.97
C PHE A 4 -3.15 -2.41 -9.54
N VAL A 5 -2.48 -3.09 -10.48
CA VAL A 5 -1.18 -3.75 -10.20
C VAL A 5 -0.14 -2.72 -9.75
N ALA A 6 -0.07 -1.58 -10.44
CA ALA A 6 0.83 -0.50 -10.05
C ALA A 6 0.52 0.05 -8.64
N ALA A 7 -0.76 0.35 -8.35
CA ALA A 7 -1.18 0.82 -7.03
C ALA A 7 -0.90 -0.22 -5.93
N LEU A 8 -1.06 -1.51 -6.23
CA LEU A 8 -0.80 -2.61 -5.31
C LEU A 8 0.70 -2.72 -4.98
N LEU A 9 1.56 -2.70 -6.00
CA LEU A 9 3.00 -2.75 -5.83
C LEU A 9 3.50 -1.55 -5.03
N VAL A 10 3.06 -0.33 -5.40
CA VAL A 10 3.43 0.90 -4.69
C VAL A 10 2.98 0.86 -3.23
N PHE A 11 1.74 0.46 -2.95
CA PHE A 11 1.25 0.32 -1.58
C PHE A 11 2.07 -0.70 -0.80
N LEU A 12 2.33 -1.88 -1.37
CA LEU A 12 3.07 -2.95 -0.70
C LEU A 12 4.51 -2.54 -0.39
N ASP A 13 5.22 -2.00 -1.38
CA ASP A 13 6.61 -1.55 -1.24
C ASP A 13 6.72 -0.50 -0.12
N LEU A 14 5.84 0.51 -0.14
CA LEU A 14 5.83 1.56 0.87
C LEU A 14 5.41 1.03 2.24
N HIS A 15 4.46 0.12 2.31
CA HIS A 15 3.99 -0.48 3.57
C HIS A 15 5.01 -1.43 4.19
N MET A 16 5.92 -2.02 3.41
CA MET A 16 7.00 -2.89 3.91
C MET A 16 8.18 -2.11 4.47
N VAL A 17 8.36 -0.83 4.14
CA VAL A 17 9.46 0.03 4.65
C VAL A 17 9.64 -0.02 6.18
N PRO A 18 8.59 0.04 7.03
CA PRO A 18 8.75 -0.02 8.49
C PRO A 18 9.16 -1.40 9.01
N ALA A 19 8.88 -2.46 8.25
CA ALA A 19 9.21 -3.83 8.63
C ALA A 19 10.71 -4.13 8.48
N ILE A 20 11.48 -3.23 7.83
CA ILE A 20 12.93 -3.34 7.64
C ILE A 20 13.65 -2.51 8.73
N PRO A 21 14.21 -3.15 9.78
CA PRO A 21 14.82 -2.44 10.91
C PRO A 21 15.94 -1.45 10.55
N PRO A 22 16.89 -1.75 9.65
CA PRO A 22 17.97 -0.80 9.31
C PRO A 22 17.45 0.43 8.55
N LEU A 23 16.44 0.27 7.70
CA LEU A 23 15.84 1.37 6.93
C LEU A 23 15.07 2.32 7.85
N ARG A 24 14.29 1.76 8.78
CA ARG A 24 13.59 2.52 9.82
C ARG A 24 14.56 3.26 10.75
N ALA A 25 15.67 2.63 11.15
CA ALA A 25 16.66 3.24 12.03
C ALA A 25 17.36 4.45 11.36
N GLY A 26 17.72 4.35 10.07
CA GLY A 26 18.29 5.46 9.32
C GLY A 26 17.34 6.64 9.16
N LEU A 27 16.07 6.36 8.85
CA LEU A 27 15.04 7.41 8.68
C LEU A 27 14.64 8.09 10.00
N VAL A 28 14.56 7.34 11.10
CA VAL A 28 14.32 7.91 12.45
C VAL A 28 15.57 8.61 13.01
N GLY A 29 16.77 8.23 12.57
CA GLY A 29 18.00 8.96 12.90
C GLY A 29 18.05 10.36 12.28
N ALA A 30 17.42 10.55 11.12
CA ALA A 30 17.36 11.83 10.39
C ALA A 30 16.11 12.68 10.72
N LEU A 31 14.99 12.05 11.08
CA LEU A 31 13.72 12.73 11.43
C LEU A 31 13.33 12.49 12.88
N VAL A 32 12.70 13.48 13.52
CA VAL A 32 12.01 13.25 14.80
C VAL A 32 11.00 12.10 14.62
N ARG A 33 11.10 11.07 15.46
CA ARG A 33 10.32 9.82 15.40
C ARG A 33 8.83 10.01 15.10
N ARG A 34 8.24 11.09 15.60
CA ARG A 34 6.82 11.44 15.38
C ARG A 34 6.53 11.87 13.95
N SER A 35 7.39 12.67 13.35
CA SER A 35 7.30 13.12 11.96
C SER A 35 7.41 11.95 10.98
N TYR A 36 8.33 11.01 11.27
CA TYR A 36 8.46 9.77 10.52
C TYR A 36 7.15 8.96 10.54
N LEU A 37 6.59 8.71 11.73
CA LEU A 37 5.37 7.91 11.87
C LEU A 37 4.17 8.57 11.18
N VAL A 38 4.00 9.89 11.32
CA VAL A 38 2.89 10.61 10.68
C VAL A 38 3.04 10.61 9.16
N GLY A 39 4.23 10.94 8.65
CA GLY A 39 4.49 10.94 7.21
C GLY A 39 4.28 9.58 6.58
N TYR A 40 4.83 8.53 7.19
CA TYR A 40 4.62 7.14 6.77
C TYR A 40 3.13 6.78 6.73
N SER A 41 2.41 7.07 7.83
CA SER A 41 1.00 6.70 7.95
C SER A 41 0.16 7.38 6.88
N LEU A 42 0.42 8.67 6.61
CA LEU A 42 -0.29 9.42 5.56
C LEU A 42 0.00 8.85 4.17
N VAL A 43 1.26 8.58 3.85
CA VAL A 43 1.64 7.99 2.56
C VAL A 43 1.00 6.61 2.37
N SER A 44 0.98 5.78 3.41
CA SER A 44 0.32 4.46 3.37
C SER A 44 -1.19 4.59 3.18
N LEU A 45 -1.85 5.53 3.85
CA LEU A 45 -3.29 5.77 3.68
C LEU A 45 -3.65 6.28 2.27
N LEU A 46 -2.83 7.18 1.72
CA LEU A 46 -3.03 7.72 0.36
C LEU A 46 -2.90 6.62 -0.69
N THR A 47 -1.87 5.78 -0.57
CA THR A 47 -1.64 4.67 -1.50
C THR A 47 -2.68 3.57 -1.36
N LEU A 48 -3.16 3.29 -0.13
CA LEU A 48 -4.29 2.38 0.09
C LEU A 48 -5.59 2.91 -0.52
N THR A 49 -5.89 4.20 -0.34
CA THR A 49 -7.07 4.85 -0.94
C THR A 49 -7.00 4.77 -2.46
N TRP A 50 -5.81 4.99 -3.02
CA TRP A 50 -5.59 4.87 -4.45
C TRP A 50 -5.77 3.43 -4.96
N LEU A 51 -5.28 2.44 -4.21
CA LEU A 51 -5.51 1.02 -4.50
C LEU A 51 -7.01 0.68 -4.52
N PHE A 52 -7.78 1.16 -3.54
CA PHE A 52 -9.23 0.98 -3.51
C PHE A 52 -9.94 1.65 -4.70
N HIS A 53 -9.53 2.86 -5.04
CA HIS A 53 -10.02 3.53 -6.25
C HIS A 53 -9.69 2.71 -7.51
N ALA A 54 -8.51 2.09 -7.57
CA ALA A 54 -8.14 1.23 -8.69
C ALA A 54 -8.98 -0.07 -8.74
N THR A 55 -9.31 -0.68 -7.59
CA THR A 55 -10.21 -1.86 -7.55
C THR A 55 -11.63 -1.54 -8.01
N MET A 56 -12.15 -0.35 -7.69
CA MET A 56 -13.50 0.06 -8.12
C MET A 56 -13.63 0.21 -9.65
N ARG A 57 -12.50 0.25 -10.37
CA ARG A 57 -12.46 0.32 -11.84
C ARG A 57 -12.28 -1.04 -12.50
N LEU A 58 -12.23 -2.12 -11.72
CA LEU A 58 -12.10 -3.47 -12.25
C LEU A 58 -13.49 -4.09 -12.46
N ASP A 59 -13.58 -4.98 -13.43
CA ASP A 59 -14.79 -5.75 -13.65
C ASP A 59 -15.03 -6.70 -12.47
N PHE A 60 -16.27 -6.73 -12.00
CA PHE A 60 -16.68 -7.64 -10.95
C PHE A 60 -16.82 -9.05 -11.51
N VAL A 61 -16.05 -10.00 -10.96
CA VAL A 61 -16.15 -11.42 -11.30
C VAL A 61 -16.61 -12.18 -10.06
N PRO A 62 -17.84 -12.75 -10.06
CA PRO A 62 -18.30 -13.58 -8.97
C PRO A 62 -17.50 -14.89 -8.91
N LEU A 63 -16.80 -15.13 -7.80
CA LEU A 63 -15.94 -16.31 -7.63
C LEU A 63 -16.73 -17.60 -7.39
N MET A 64 -17.92 -17.51 -6.78
CA MET A 64 -18.76 -18.67 -6.48
C MET A 64 -19.34 -19.33 -7.74
N THR A 65 -19.55 -18.58 -8.82
CA THR A 65 -20.00 -19.14 -10.11
C THR A 65 -18.87 -19.84 -10.86
N LEU A 66 -17.61 -19.47 -10.63
CA LEU A 66 -16.44 -20.11 -11.24
C LEU A 66 -16.12 -21.46 -10.58
N ALA A 67 -16.34 -21.58 -9.27
CA ALA A 67 -16.07 -22.81 -8.52
C ALA A 67 -17.15 -23.91 -8.70
N ALA A 68 -18.30 -23.55 -9.27
CA ALA A 68 -19.42 -24.45 -9.52
C ALA A 68 -19.50 -24.96 -10.97
N ALA A 69 -18.52 -24.60 -11.82
CA ALA A 69 -18.37 -25.01 -13.23
C ALA A 69 -17.21 -25.99 -13.38
#